data_AF-A0A1Q8VM56-F1
#
_entry.id   AF-A0A1Q8VM56-F1
#
_cell.length_a   1.000
_cell.length_b   1.000
_cell.length_c   1.000
_cell.angle_alpha   90.00
_cell.angle_beta   90.00
_cell.angle_gamma   90.00
#
_symmetry.space_group_name_H-M   'P 1'
#
loop_
_entity.id
_entity.type
_entity.pdbx_description
1 polymer ?
#
loop_
_entity_poly.entity_id
_entity_poly.type
_entity_poly.pdbx_seq_one_letter_code
_entity_poly.pdbx_strand_id
1 'polypeptide(L)'
;MPIQSNRETWLDDIAATPFMVRVLPPGTMEEYVSTSEQSTADPGRSEDGDVPGSQSEPMISLRDVHKVYRLRSGKEVRALDGLSLDVAPGSIHGIVGTSGAGKSTLVRCLTSLERPTSGHVSVAGQDMTALSPSRLREARRRIGMVFQHANLLDQRTTAQNIAYPLALAGVPGGRRHPVVKRMLDLVGLADRGGSYPSQLSGGQKQRVGIARALADDPAVLLCDEPTSALDPETTRSILDLIKNVRDTLGLTVIIITHEMSVVRQVCDSVSLLEAGRIVESGRLEDIVLDVDSRLSREIVPFPKVPEAAVAHGESVIDVSITAHPGQPAAVALMSMVAELGGDIAAGVFETIGQAQIGRLAVTVPGPDTEQAVSTLRQAGIAAEVRS
;
A
#
# COMPACT_ATOMS: atom_id res chain seq x y z
N MET A 1 -10.59 40.09 -9.56
CA MET A 1 -9.61 40.12 -8.46
C MET A 1 -8.74 38.86 -8.57
N PRO A 2 -7.40 38.98 -8.57
CA PRO A 2 -6.53 37.82 -8.37
C PRO A 2 -6.46 37.47 -6.88
N ILE A 3 -6.56 36.19 -6.53
CA ILE A 3 -6.25 35.72 -5.16
C ILE A 3 -4.73 35.60 -5.06
N GLN A 4 -4.12 36.26 -4.08
CA GLN A 4 -2.66 36.26 -3.90
C GLN A 4 -2.15 34.95 -3.29
N SER A 5 -0.89 34.62 -3.63
CA SER A 5 -0.15 33.52 -3.01
C SER A 5 0.05 33.77 -1.52
N ASN A 6 -0.22 32.78 -0.67
CA ASN A 6 0.16 32.79 0.73
C ASN A 6 0.91 31.48 1.06
N ARG A 7 2.22 31.46 0.77
CA ARG A 7 3.07 30.26 0.90
C ARG A 7 4.53 30.52 1.30
N GLU A 8 4.86 31.74 1.75
CA GLU A 8 6.25 32.14 2.04
C GLU A 8 6.61 32.13 3.55
N THR A 9 5.64 31.88 4.44
CA THR A 9 5.81 31.95 5.92
C THR A 9 6.26 30.64 6.60
N TRP A 10 6.65 29.60 5.85
CA TRP A 10 7.06 28.29 6.42
C TRP A 10 8.59 28.12 6.62
N LEU A 11 9.38 29.19 6.55
CA LEU A 11 10.84 29.12 6.54
C LEU A 11 11.53 29.48 7.86
N ASP A 12 10.86 30.17 8.79
CA ASP A 12 11.52 30.69 10.02
C ASP A 12 11.42 29.73 11.23
N ASP A 13 10.33 28.97 11.37
CA ASP A 13 10.03 28.17 12.59
C ASP A 13 10.83 26.86 12.75
N ILE A 14 11.61 26.44 11.74
CA ILE A 14 12.40 25.18 11.80
C ILE A 14 13.86 25.44 12.22
N ALA A 15 14.23 26.70 12.48
CA ALA A 15 15.62 27.12 12.69
C ALA A 15 16.12 27.18 14.16
N ALA A 16 15.32 26.79 15.18
CA ALA A 16 15.78 26.82 16.58
C ALA A 16 15.03 25.91 17.58
N THR A 17 15.45 24.65 17.77
CA THR A 17 15.15 23.92 19.02
C THR A 17 16.25 22.90 19.40
N PRO A 18 16.98 23.07 20.52
CA PRO A 18 17.80 22.01 21.10
C PRO A 18 16.95 21.04 21.94
N PHE A 19 17.39 19.78 22.08
CA PHE A 19 16.72 18.79 22.92
C PHE A 19 16.66 19.21 24.40
N MET A 20 15.44 19.27 24.97
CA MET A 20 15.22 19.25 26.42
C MET A 20 14.18 18.19 26.78
N VAL A 21 14.54 17.28 27.69
CA VAL A 21 13.59 16.35 28.31
C VAL A 21 12.83 17.10 29.40
N ARG A 22 11.51 17.25 29.24
CA ARG A 22 10.64 17.91 30.23
C ARG A 22 9.86 16.88 31.03
N VAL A 23 10.27 16.66 32.29
CA VAL A 23 9.48 15.88 33.26
C VAL A 23 8.22 16.66 33.62
N LEU A 24 7.07 15.99 33.64
CA LEU A 24 5.77 16.56 34.04
C LEU A 24 5.44 16.17 35.49
N PRO A 25 5.06 17.13 36.36
CA PRO A 25 4.45 16.82 37.67
C PRO A 25 2.97 16.40 37.52
N PRO A 26 2.39 15.70 38.51
CA PRO A 26 0.97 15.33 38.50
C PRO A 26 0.05 16.55 38.65
N GLY A 27 -1.17 16.45 38.12
CA GLY A 27 -2.17 17.53 38.14
C GLY A 27 -3.23 17.42 39.24
N THR A 28 -4.19 18.34 39.21
CA THR A 28 -5.35 18.43 40.12
C THR A 28 -6.62 18.83 39.35
N MET A 29 -7.79 18.45 39.86
CA MET A 29 -9.11 18.88 39.37
C MET A 29 -9.48 20.28 39.89
N GLU A 30 -10.42 20.97 39.21
CA GLU A 30 -11.50 21.73 39.89
C GLU A 30 -12.66 22.10 38.94
N GLU A 31 -13.85 22.33 39.52
CA GLU A 31 -15.08 22.89 38.91
C GLU A 31 -15.35 24.27 39.58
N TYR A 32 -16.22 25.19 39.12
CA TYR A 32 -17.33 25.23 38.17
C TYR A 32 -17.16 26.50 37.25
N VAL A 33 -18.11 27.20 36.62
CA VAL A 33 -19.59 27.30 36.64
C VAL A 33 -20.08 27.68 35.22
N SER A 34 -21.36 27.42 34.92
CA SER A 34 -22.03 27.77 33.67
C SER A 34 -22.48 29.24 33.58
N THR A 35 -22.78 29.68 32.36
CA THR A 35 -23.95 30.55 32.11
C THR A 35 -24.57 30.18 30.76
N SER A 36 -25.88 30.30 30.65
CA SER A 36 -26.68 29.78 29.53
C SER A 36 -27.45 30.90 28.83
N GLU A 37 -27.55 30.84 27.50
CA GLU A 37 -28.69 31.40 26.78
C GLU A 37 -29.37 30.31 25.96
N GLN A 38 -30.71 30.24 26.07
CA GLN A 38 -31.56 29.31 25.33
C GLN A 38 -32.32 30.10 24.26
N SER A 39 -32.55 29.51 23.10
CA SER A 39 -33.65 29.96 22.23
C SER A 39 -34.26 28.81 21.44
N THR A 40 -35.51 28.50 21.79
CA THR A 40 -36.56 27.89 20.96
C THR A 40 -36.21 26.71 20.05
N ALA A 41 -36.67 25.52 20.43
CA ALA A 41 -37.02 24.46 19.48
C ALA A 41 -38.54 24.42 19.29
N ASP A 42 -39.00 23.99 18.10
CA ASP A 42 -40.37 23.55 17.83
C ASP A 42 -40.28 22.26 16.96
N PRO A 43 -41.09 21.21 17.18
CA PRO A 43 -40.75 19.87 16.75
C PRO A 43 -41.46 19.39 15.47
N GLY A 44 -40.87 18.37 14.84
CA GLY A 44 -41.64 17.39 14.06
C GLY A 44 -41.55 17.51 12.53
N ARG A 45 -40.47 16.97 11.96
CA ARG A 45 -40.52 16.25 10.68
C ARG A 45 -39.45 15.17 10.63
N SER A 46 -39.91 13.92 10.59
CA SER A 46 -39.09 12.74 10.34
C SER A 46 -39.11 12.43 8.84
N GLU A 47 -38.02 12.72 8.14
CA GLU A 47 -37.78 12.21 6.79
C GLU A 47 -36.33 11.70 6.75
N ASP A 48 -36.14 10.43 6.40
CA ASP A 48 -34.83 9.82 6.27
C ASP A 48 -34.03 10.49 5.15
N GLY A 49 -32.78 10.83 5.45
CA GLY A 49 -31.93 11.62 4.56
C GLY A 49 -30.46 11.41 4.91
N ASP A 50 -30.00 10.17 4.85
CA ASP A 50 -28.59 9.81 5.01
C ASP A 50 -27.77 10.52 3.92
N VAL A 51 -27.09 11.60 4.29
CA VAL A 51 -26.31 12.43 3.37
C VAL A 51 -25.04 11.65 3.05
N PRO A 52 -24.80 11.23 1.80
CA PRO A 52 -23.59 10.50 1.46
C PRO A 52 -22.38 11.37 1.77
N GLY A 53 -21.59 10.98 2.79
CA GLY A 53 -20.40 11.71 3.22
C GLY A 53 -19.50 11.96 2.01
N SER A 54 -19.04 13.21 1.85
CA SER A 54 -18.46 13.70 0.59
C SER A 54 -17.23 12.88 0.17
N GLN A 55 -17.44 11.89 -0.69
CA GLN A 55 -16.37 11.03 -1.20
C GLN A 55 -15.42 11.89 -2.04
N SER A 56 -14.18 12.02 -1.59
CA SER A 56 -13.13 12.73 -2.31
C SER A 56 -12.89 12.04 -3.65
N GLU A 57 -12.76 12.81 -4.73
CA GLU A 57 -12.58 12.25 -6.07
C GLU A 57 -11.31 11.37 -6.11
N PRO A 58 -11.40 10.11 -6.57
CA PRO A 58 -10.27 9.19 -6.56
C PRO A 58 -9.15 9.66 -7.48
N MET A 59 -7.90 9.58 -7.01
CA MET A 59 -6.73 9.98 -7.79
C MET A 59 -6.50 9.07 -9.00
N ILE A 60 -6.85 7.79 -8.89
CA ILE A 60 -6.92 6.85 -10.01
C ILE A 60 -8.31 6.22 -9.99
N SER A 61 -9.01 6.26 -11.12
CA SER A 61 -10.29 5.57 -11.29
C SER A 61 -10.30 4.73 -12.57
N LEU A 62 -10.68 3.47 -12.43
CA LEU A 62 -10.81 2.49 -13.49
C LEU A 62 -12.26 2.00 -13.52
N ARG A 63 -12.85 1.97 -14.72
CA ARG A 63 -14.27 1.65 -14.94
C ARG A 63 -14.42 0.69 -16.12
N ASP A 64 -14.84 -0.54 -15.82
CA ASP A 64 -15.03 -1.65 -16.78
C ASP A 64 -13.89 -1.77 -17.81
N VAL A 65 -12.65 -1.80 -17.34
CA VAL A 65 -11.47 -1.78 -18.22
C VAL A 65 -11.21 -3.18 -18.77
N HIS A 66 -11.34 -3.32 -20.10
CA HIS A 66 -10.98 -4.52 -20.84
C HIS A 66 -9.72 -4.28 -21.67
N LYS A 67 -8.91 -5.31 -21.85
CA LYS A 67 -7.76 -5.29 -22.75
C LYS A 67 -7.56 -6.65 -23.39
N VAL A 68 -7.79 -6.70 -24.70
CA VAL A 68 -7.65 -7.91 -25.52
C VAL A 68 -6.48 -7.74 -26.49
N TYR A 69 -5.57 -8.71 -26.49
CA TYR A 69 -4.50 -8.84 -27.48
C TYR A 69 -4.88 -9.87 -28.54
N ARG A 70 -4.66 -9.54 -29.82
CA ARG A 70 -4.79 -10.49 -30.95
C ARG A 70 -3.43 -11.05 -31.28
N LEU A 71 -3.25 -12.37 -31.10
CA LEU A 71 -2.03 -13.07 -31.50
C LEU A 71 -2.01 -13.28 -33.02
N ARG A 72 -0.82 -13.47 -33.59
CA ARG A 72 -0.64 -13.77 -35.04
C ARG A 72 -1.34 -15.06 -35.49
N SER A 73 -1.67 -15.95 -34.56
CA SER A 73 -2.45 -17.17 -34.79
C SER A 73 -3.98 -16.96 -34.82
N GLY A 74 -4.45 -15.72 -34.71
CA GLY A 74 -5.88 -15.39 -34.61
C GLY A 74 -6.48 -15.60 -33.21
N LYS A 75 -5.79 -16.30 -32.30
CA LYS A 75 -6.22 -16.44 -30.90
C LYS A 75 -6.20 -15.09 -30.19
N GLU A 76 -7.31 -14.77 -29.53
CA GLU A 76 -7.39 -13.63 -28.60
C GLU A 76 -6.90 -14.01 -27.20
N VAL A 77 -6.27 -13.06 -26.51
CA VAL A 77 -5.86 -13.16 -25.11
C VAL A 77 -6.42 -11.96 -24.37
N ARG A 78 -7.34 -12.20 -23.43
CA ARG A 78 -7.80 -11.18 -22.49
C ARG A 78 -6.73 -11.05 -21.40
N ALA A 79 -6.23 -9.82 -21.21
CA ALA A 79 -5.24 -9.48 -20.20
C ALA A 79 -5.81 -8.57 -19.10
N LEU A 80 -6.91 -7.86 -19.41
CA LEU A 80 -7.83 -7.24 -18.47
C LEU A 80 -9.26 -7.55 -18.97
N ASP A 81 -10.20 -7.83 -18.08
CA ASP A 81 -11.50 -8.42 -18.42
C ASP A 81 -12.63 -7.86 -17.53
N GLY A 82 -12.85 -6.54 -17.60
CA GLY A 82 -13.87 -5.83 -16.81
C GLY A 82 -13.35 -5.27 -15.49
N LEU A 83 -12.09 -4.82 -15.48
CA LEU A 83 -11.44 -4.32 -14.27
C LEU A 83 -12.00 -2.95 -13.87
N SER A 84 -12.49 -2.85 -12.63
CA SER A 84 -12.82 -1.58 -11.97
C SER A 84 -12.08 -1.47 -10.64
N LEU A 85 -11.59 -0.27 -10.33
CA LEU A 85 -10.77 0.03 -9.15
C LEU A 85 -10.78 1.54 -8.91
N ASP A 86 -10.78 1.97 -7.66
CA ASP A 86 -10.51 3.35 -7.27
C ASP A 86 -9.37 3.39 -6.26
N VAL A 87 -8.51 4.40 -6.37
CA VAL A 87 -7.43 4.67 -5.42
C VAL A 87 -7.60 6.08 -4.87
N ALA A 88 -7.78 6.17 -3.54
CA ALA A 88 -7.97 7.43 -2.84
C ALA A 88 -6.71 8.33 -2.92
N PRO A 89 -6.86 9.66 -3.06
CA PRO A 89 -5.73 10.58 -3.05
C PRO A 89 -4.95 10.47 -1.73
N GLY A 90 -3.63 10.47 -1.81
CA GLY A 90 -2.75 10.36 -0.65
C GLY A 90 -2.54 8.94 -0.13
N SER A 91 -3.11 7.90 -0.76
CA SER A 91 -2.94 6.51 -0.32
C SER A 91 -1.77 5.78 -1.00
N ILE A 92 -1.27 4.72 -0.36
CA ILE A 92 -0.41 3.68 -0.95
C ILE A 92 -1.29 2.45 -1.17
N HIS A 93 -1.46 2.05 -2.42
CA HIS A 93 -2.33 0.96 -2.83
C HIS A 93 -1.52 -0.18 -3.47
N GLY A 94 -1.63 -1.38 -2.89
CA GLY A 94 -0.96 -2.59 -3.37
C GLY A 94 -1.78 -3.34 -4.40
N ILE A 95 -1.22 -3.63 -5.59
CA ILE A 95 -1.85 -4.52 -6.57
C ILE A 95 -1.02 -5.80 -6.64
N VAL A 96 -1.58 -6.88 -6.09
CA VAL A 96 -0.96 -8.20 -6.03
C VAL A 96 -1.62 -9.17 -7.01
N GLY A 97 -0.98 -10.32 -7.20
CA GLY A 97 -1.46 -11.37 -8.09
C GLY A 97 -0.31 -12.18 -8.68
N THR A 98 -0.64 -13.32 -9.28
CA THR A 98 0.34 -14.25 -9.88
C THR A 98 1.04 -13.67 -11.12
N SER A 99 2.05 -14.38 -11.61
CA SER A 99 2.65 -14.05 -12.92
C SER A 99 1.63 -14.31 -14.04
N GLY A 100 1.55 -13.40 -15.01
CA GLY A 100 0.55 -13.47 -16.09
C GLY A 100 -0.85 -12.93 -15.75
N ALA A 101 -1.16 -12.60 -14.48
CA ALA A 101 -2.49 -12.16 -14.04
C ALA A 101 -3.01 -10.83 -14.63
N GLY A 102 -2.18 -10.09 -15.38
CA GLY A 102 -2.53 -8.82 -16.03
C GLY A 102 -1.75 -7.60 -15.53
N LYS A 103 -0.98 -7.72 -14.43
CA LYS A 103 -0.32 -6.60 -13.72
C LYS A 103 0.41 -5.61 -14.64
N SER A 104 1.33 -6.08 -15.48
CA SER A 104 2.09 -5.22 -16.41
C SER A 104 1.25 -4.62 -17.55
N THR A 105 0.06 -5.18 -17.84
CA THR A 105 -0.91 -4.60 -18.79
C THR A 105 -1.66 -3.44 -18.14
N LEU A 106 -2.03 -3.59 -16.87
CA LEU A 106 -2.66 -2.55 -16.05
C LEU A 106 -1.75 -1.30 -15.95
N VAL A 107 -0.45 -1.49 -15.67
CA VAL A 107 0.58 -0.42 -15.73
C VAL A 107 0.53 0.37 -17.03
N ARG A 108 0.48 -0.35 -18.16
CA ARG A 108 0.50 0.26 -19.50
C ARG A 108 -0.80 1.00 -19.81
N CYS A 109 -1.93 0.58 -19.26
CA CYS A 109 -3.20 1.29 -19.39
C CYS A 109 -3.19 2.58 -18.55
N LEU A 110 -2.77 2.50 -17.28
CA LEU A 110 -2.62 3.65 -16.37
C LEU A 110 -1.69 4.74 -16.95
N THR A 111 -0.51 4.34 -17.44
CA THR A 111 0.44 5.23 -18.11
C THR A 111 0.04 5.57 -19.57
N SER A 112 -1.03 4.96 -20.08
CA SER A 112 -1.48 5.00 -21.48
C SER A 112 -0.38 4.69 -22.49
N LEU A 113 0.63 3.90 -22.12
CA LEU A 113 1.56 3.26 -23.06
C LEU A 113 0.82 2.25 -23.94
N GLU A 114 -0.26 1.66 -23.42
CA GLU A 114 -1.26 0.96 -24.19
C GLU A 114 -2.64 1.54 -23.92
N ARG A 115 -3.49 1.58 -24.96
CA ARG A 115 -4.92 1.89 -24.78
C ARG A 115 -5.67 0.61 -24.36
N PRO A 116 -6.69 0.72 -23.51
CA PRO A 116 -7.63 -0.38 -23.28
C PRO A 116 -8.43 -0.66 -24.57
N THR A 117 -9.09 -1.82 -24.60
CA THR A 117 -10.02 -2.20 -25.68
C THR A 117 -11.39 -1.58 -25.47
N SER A 118 -11.84 -1.48 -24.21
CA SER A 118 -13.03 -0.75 -23.76
C SER A 118 -12.88 -0.39 -22.27
N GLY A 119 -13.76 0.47 -21.76
CA GLY A 119 -13.67 1.03 -20.40
C GLY A 119 -12.88 2.32 -20.31
N HIS A 120 -12.94 2.97 -19.15
CA HIS A 120 -12.35 4.28 -18.90
C HIS A 120 -11.25 4.25 -17.84
N VAL A 121 -10.28 5.16 -17.99
CA VAL A 121 -9.08 5.29 -17.15
C VAL A 121 -8.88 6.76 -16.81
N SER A 122 -9.20 7.16 -15.58
CA SER A 122 -8.92 8.50 -15.06
C SER A 122 -7.68 8.47 -14.16
N VAL A 123 -6.79 9.46 -14.32
CA VAL A 123 -5.65 9.70 -13.43
C VAL A 123 -5.54 11.20 -13.15
N ALA A 124 -5.48 11.58 -11.88
CA ALA A 124 -5.42 12.98 -11.42
C ALA A 124 -6.50 13.89 -12.05
N GLY A 125 -7.74 13.39 -12.14
CA GLY A 125 -8.88 14.11 -12.73
C GLY A 125 -8.87 14.19 -14.27
N GLN A 126 -8.04 13.39 -14.96
CA GLN A 126 -7.94 13.38 -16.42
C GLN A 126 -8.29 12.01 -17.01
N ASP A 127 -9.34 11.93 -17.85
CA ASP A 127 -9.64 10.72 -18.64
C ASP A 127 -8.57 10.50 -19.71
N MET A 128 -7.65 9.61 -19.39
CA MET A 128 -6.50 9.22 -20.21
C MET A 128 -6.93 8.56 -21.53
N THR A 129 -8.14 7.98 -21.61
CA THR A 129 -8.63 7.33 -22.83
C THR A 129 -9.03 8.34 -23.90
N ALA A 130 -9.58 9.49 -23.49
CA ALA A 130 -10.03 10.58 -24.36
C ALA A 130 -8.89 11.53 -24.82
N LEU A 131 -7.73 11.52 -24.16
CA LEU A 131 -6.65 12.48 -24.45
C LEU A 131 -5.98 12.28 -25.82
N SER A 132 -5.63 13.40 -26.45
CA SER A 132 -4.84 13.45 -27.68
C SER A 132 -3.35 13.14 -27.43
N PRO A 133 -2.56 12.73 -28.46
CA PRO A 133 -1.13 12.42 -28.30
C PRO A 133 -0.22 13.58 -27.83
N SER A 134 -0.70 14.82 -27.85
CA SER A 134 -0.03 15.95 -27.19
C SER A 134 -0.36 15.99 -25.70
N ARG A 135 -1.66 15.99 -25.34
CA ARG A 135 -2.10 16.01 -23.93
C ARG A 135 -1.67 14.76 -23.16
N LEU A 136 -1.62 13.58 -23.79
CA LEU A 136 -1.08 12.36 -23.16
C LEU A 136 0.39 12.48 -22.73
N ARG A 137 1.21 13.27 -23.43
CA ARG A 137 2.60 13.52 -23.01
C ARG A 137 2.70 14.48 -21.82
N GLU A 138 1.67 15.30 -21.61
CA GLU A 138 1.54 16.19 -20.46
C GLU A 138 0.97 15.46 -19.25
N ALA A 139 -0.12 14.71 -19.42
CA ALA A 139 -0.71 13.88 -18.37
C ALA A 139 0.31 12.88 -17.77
N ARG A 140 1.14 12.25 -18.60
CA ARG A 140 2.23 11.37 -18.14
C ARG A 140 3.28 12.06 -17.26
N ARG A 141 3.44 13.39 -17.29
CA ARG A 141 4.32 14.10 -16.33
C ARG A 141 3.78 14.03 -14.90
N ARG A 142 2.46 13.91 -14.74
CA ARG A 142 1.80 13.74 -13.43
C ARG A 142 1.96 12.30 -12.88
N ILE A 143 2.59 11.39 -13.61
CA ILE A 143 2.81 10.00 -13.23
C ILE A 143 4.32 9.69 -13.22
N GLY A 144 4.93 9.70 -12.03
CA GLY A 144 6.28 9.20 -11.83
C GLY A 144 6.28 7.68 -11.92
N MET A 145 7.27 7.07 -12.58
CA MET A 145 7.39 5.62 -12.69
C MET A 145 8.72 5.09 -12.17
N VAL A 146 8.63 4.19 -11.19
CA VAL A 146 9.71 3.37 -10.64
C VAL A 146 9.58 1.97 -11.21
N PHE A 147 10.69 1.43 -11.70
CA PHE A 147 10.75 0.15 -12.41
C PHE A 147 11.52 -0.89 -11.60
N GLN A 148 11.21 -2.18 -11.81
CA GLN A 148 11.86 -3.33 -11.18
C GLN A 148 13.39 -3.32 -11.29
N HIS A 149 13.89 -2.87 -12.42
CA HIS A 149 15.27 -2.43 -12.58
C HIS A 149 15.23 -0.92 -12.79
N ALA A 150 16.07 -0.16 -12.10
CA ALA A 150 16.03 1.30 -12.10
C ALA A 150 16.08 1.96 -13.51
N ASN A 151 16.48 1.22 -14.56
CA ASN A 151 16.49 1.65 -15.96
C ASN A 151 17.17 3.01 -16.14
N LEU A 152 18.33 3.17 -15.49
CA LEU A 152 19.15 4.37 -15.57
C LEU A 152 19.88 4.44 -16.92
N LEU A 153 20.20 5.65 -17.35
CA LEU A 153 21.03 5.88 -18.52
C LEU A 153 22.50 5.78 -18.09
N ASP A 154 23.17 4.67 -18.42
CA ASP A 154 24.55 4.38 -17.98
C ASP A 154 25.58 5.41 -18.46
N GLN A 155 25.32 6.06 -19.59
CA GLN A 155 26.14 7.15 -20.15
C GLN A 155 25.97 8.49 -19.41
N ARG A 156 25.23 8.52 -18.29
CA ARG A 156 24.90 9.74 -17.53
C ARG A 156 25.13 9.54 -16.04
N THR A 157 25.53 10.60 -15.35
CA THR A 157 25.63 10.56 -13.88
C THR A 157 24.26 10.47 -13.20
N THR A 158 24.25 10.16 -11.91
CA THR A 158 23.12 10.27 -10.96
C THR A 158 22.34 11.57 -11.17
N ALA A 159 23.01 12.72 -11.11
CA ALA A 159 22.38 14.03 -11.30
C ALA A 159 21.83 14.23 -12.72
N GLN A 160 22.52 13.73 -13.75
CA GLN A 160 22.08 13.82 -15.15
C GLN A 160 20.91 12.87 -15.51
N ASN A 161 20.73 11.80 -14.73
CA ASN A 161 19.55 10.93 -14.78
C ASN A 161 18.33 11.62 -14.16
N ILE A 162 18.48 12.19 -12.95
CA ILE A 162 17.43 12.95 -12.26
C ILE A 162 17.05 14.22 -13.06
N ALA A 163 18.01 14.88 -13.71
CA ALA A 163 17.75 16.04 -14.56
C ALA A 163 17.05 15.73 -15.90
N TYR A 164 16.85 14.45 -16.26
CA TYR A 164 16.41 14.08 -17.60
C TYR A 164 14.91 14.37 -17.86
N PRO A 165 13.95 14.06 -16.98
CA PRO A 165 12.54 14.44 -17.18
C PRO A 165 12.38 15.96 -17.30
N LEU A 166 12.99 16.73 -16.40
CA LEU A 166 13.05 18.19 -16.45
C LEU A 166 13.63 18.74 -17.77
N ALA A 167 14.58 18.03 -18.38
CA ALA A 167 15.11 18.40 -19.69
C ALA A 167 14.12 18.13 -20.84
N LEU A 168 13.36 17.03 -20.78
CA LEU A 168 12.30 16.70 -21.72
C LEU A 168 11.06 17.62 -21.57
N ALA A 169 10.78 18.09 -20.34
CA ALA A 169 9.78 19.10 -20.03
C ALA A 169 10.20 20.53 -20.44
N GLY A 170 11.42 20.72 -20.95
CA GLY A 170 11.92 22.02 -21.43
C GLY A 170 12.38 22.99 -20.33
N VAL A 171 12.46 22.56 -19.08
CA VAL A 171 12.88 23.41 -17.95
C VAL A 171 14.29 23.96 -18.20
N PRO A 172 14.55 25.28 -18.08
CA PRO A 172 15.89 25.85 -18.31
C PRO A 172 16.95 25.28 -17.37
N GLY A 173 18.19 25.11 -17.85
CA GLY A 173 19.28 24.42 -17.13
C GLY A 173 19.51 24.93 -15.69
N GLY A 174 19.58 26.25 -15.50
CA GLY A 174 19.74 26.87 -14.18
C GLY A 174 18.60 26.58 -13.20
N ARG A 175 17.38 26.29 -13.68
CA ARG A 175 16.24 25.87 -12.84
C ARG A 175 16.25 24.37 -12.53
N ARG A 176 17.01 23.54 -13.27
CA ARG A 176 17.11 22.09 -12.98
C ARG A 176 17.98 21.80 -11.76
N HIS A 177 19.10 22.51 -11.60
CA HIS A 177 20.08 22.20 -10.55
C HIS A 177 19.50 22.23 -9.12
N PRO A 178 18.69 23.23 -8.70
CA PRO A 178 18.04 23.20 -7.39
C PRO A 178 17.09 22.02 -7.18
N VAL A 179 16.33 21.63 -8.21
CA VAL A 179 15.42 20.47 -8.14
C VAL A 179 16.22 19.18 -8.00
N VAL A 180 17.25 19.00 -8.84
CA VAL A 180 18.15 17.83 -8.79
C VAL A 180 18.83 17.72 -7.44
N LYS A 181 19.31 18.83 -6.86
CA LYS A 181 19.88 18.83 -5.51
C LYS A 181 18.86 18.33 -4.47
N ARG A 182 17.66 18.94 -4.40
CA ARG A 182 16.62 18.50 -3.45
C ARG A 182 16.24 17.02 -3.62
N MET A 183 16.21 16.52 -4.86
CA MET A 183 15.92 15.10 -5.13
C MET A 183 17.06 14.17 -4.70
N LEU A 184 18.33 14.59 -4.82
CA LEU A 184 19.48 13.86 -4.27
C LEU A 184 19.46 13.86 -2.73
N ASP A 185 19.17 15.01 -2.12
CA ASP A 185 19.05 15.17 -0.67
C ASP A 185 17.92 14.25 -0.13
N LEU A 186 16.73 14.31 -0.74
CA LEU A 186 15.54 13.51 -0.39
C LEU A 186 15.77 11.99 -0.41
N VAL A 187 16.56 11.48 -1.36
CA VAL A 187 16.86 10.03 -1.43
C VAL A 187 18.19 9.65 -0.76
N GLY A 188 18.85 10.57 -0.05
CA GLY A 188 20.09 10.31 0.69
C GLY A 188 21.30 10.03 -0.19
N LEU A 189 21.43 10.73 -1.34
CA LEU A 189 22.49 10.55 -2.34
C LEU A 189 23.21 11.87 -2.71
N ALA A 190 23.23 12.86 -1.79
CA ALA A 190 23.83 14.17 -2.01
C ALA A 190 25.29 14.12 -2.51
N ASP A 191 26.10 13.19 -1.97
CA ASP A 191 27.50 12.96 -2.37
C ASP A 191 27.65 12.19 -3.70
N ARG A 192 26.61 11.48 -4.17
CA ARG A 192 26.64 10.62 -5.37
C ARG A 192 26.17 11.29 -6.65
N GLY A 193 25.86 12.59 -6.65
CA GLY A 193 25.40 13.33 -7.84
C GLY A 193 26.30 13.20 -9.07
N GLY A 194 27.62 13.04 -8.87
CA GLY A 194 28.62 12.85 -9.93
C GLY A 194 28.87 11.41 -10.37
N SER A 195 28.39 10.41 -9.62
CA SER A 195 28.63 8.98 -9.92
C SER A 195 27.86 8.51 -11.16
N TYR A 196 28.40 7.56 -11.91
CA TYR A 196 27.67 6.83 -12.96
C TYR A 196 26.99 5.58 -12.38
N PRO A 197 25.92 5.04 -13.02
CA PRO A 197 25.22 3.85 -12.55
C PRO A 197 26.12 2.62 -12.31
N SER A 198 27.20 2.45 -13.06
CA SER A 198 28.20 1.40 -12.83
C SER A 198 28.93 1.50 -11.48
N GLN A 199 28.88 2.65 -10.83
CA GLN A 199 29.53 2.94 -9.54
C GLN A 199 28.54 2.92 -8.35
N LEU A 200 27.29 2.49 -8.58
CA LEU A 200 26.20 2.48 -7.59
C LEU A 200 25.75 1.05 -7.24
N SER A 201 25.43 0.82 -5.96
CA SER A 201 24.77 -0.42 -5.50
C SER A 201 23.33 -0.54 -6.03
N GLY A 202 22.70 -1.72 -5.88
CA GLY A 202 21.30 -1.94 -6.29
C GLY A 202 20.34 -0.93 -5.65
N GLY A 203 20.39 -0.79 -4.32
CA GLY A 203 19.59 0.19 -3.58
C GLY A 203 19.87 1.64 -3.97
N GLN A 204 21.14 1.99 -4.24
CA GLN A 204 21.50 3.32 -4.73
C GLN A 204 20.92 3.60 -6.12
N LYS A 205 20.99 2.63 -7.06
CA LYS A 205 20.35 2.74 -8.37
C LYS A 205 18.85 2.96 -8.24
N GLN A 206 18.19 2.23 -7.33
CA GLN A 206 16.75 2.35 -7.12
C GLN A 206 16.36 3.69 -6.48
N ARG A 207 17.16 4.21 -5.54
CA ARG A 207 17.05 5.59 -5.01
C ARG A 207 17.16 6.64 -6.12
N VAL A 208 18.06 6.47 -7.10
CA VAL A 208 18.12 7.35 -8.30
C VAL A 208 16.89 7.18 -9.21
N GLY A 209 16.37 5.95 -9.34
CA GLY A 209 15.13 5.68 -10.06
C GLY A 209 13.93 6.45 -9.47
N ILE A 210 13.79 6.42 -8.14
CA ILE A 210 12.79 7.17 -7.36
C ILE A 210 13.02 8.69 -7.54
N ALA A 211 14.23 9.19 -7.28
CA ALA A 211 14.56 10.62 -7.43
C ALA A 211 14.27 11.16 -8.84
N ARG A 212 14.47 10.35 -9.89
CA ARG A 212 14.12 10.67 -11.27
C ARG A 212 12.60 10.66 -11.49
N ALA A 213 11.87 9.68 -10.93
CA ALA A 213 10.41 9.60 -11.05
C ALA A 213 9.71 10.82 -10.40
N LEU A 214 10.28 11.35 -9.31
CA LEU A 214 9.77 12.51 -8.57
C LEU A 214 10.17 13.87 -9.17
N ALA A 215 11.15 13.91 -10.07
CA ALA A 215 11.81 15.16 -10.48
C ALA A 215 10.91 16.18 -11.20
N ASP A 216 9.79 15.75 -11.78
CA ASP A 216 8.86 16.58 -12.59
C ASP A 216 7.53 16.88 -11.88
N ASP A 217 7.50 16.76 -10.54
CA ASP A 217 6.36 17.04 -9.65
C ASP A 217 5.08 16.22 -9.98
N PRO A 218 5.15 14.87 -9.91
CA PRO A 218 4.02 14.01 -10.18
C PRO A 218 2.94 14.08 -9.08
N ALA A 219 1.71 13.65 -9.39
CA ALA A 219 0.67 13.38 -8.39
C ALA A 219 0.62 11.89 -7.99
N VAL A 220 1.00 11.03 -8.93
CA VAL A 220 0.99 9.57 -8.79
C VAL A 220 2.41 9.02 -8.94
N LEU A 221 2.81 8.13 -8.04
CA LEU A 221 4.02 7.33 -8.15
C LEU A 221 3.61 5.86 -8.41
N LEU A 222 3.91 5.35 -9.61
CA LEU A 222 3.69 3.95 -9.96
C LEU A 222 5.00 3.18 -9.78
N CYS A 223 4.96 2.14 -8.96
CA CYS A 223 6.10 1.28 -8.63
C CYS A 223 5.83 -0.15 -9.13
N ASP A 224 6.53 -0.57 -10.20
CA ASP A 224 6.42 -1.90 -10.79
C ASP A 224 7.56 -2.80 -10.24
N GLU A 225 7.22 -3.72 -9.32
CA GLU A 225 8.13 -4.59 -8.53
C GLU A 225 9.39 -3.86 -7.97
N PRO A 226 9.23 -2.76 -7.19
CA PRO A 226 10.30 -1.81 -6.87
C PRO A 226 11.47 -2.36 -6.03
N THR A 227 11.37 -3.59 -5.53
CA THR A 227 12.31 -4.19 -4.56
C THR A 227 12.79 -5.60 -4.92
N SER A 228 12.23 -6.26 -5.95
CA SER A 228 12.41 -7.72 -6.17
C SER A 228 13.81 -8.15 -6.63
N ALA A 229 14.77 -7.21 -6.72
CA ALA A 229 16.16 -7.44 -7.08
C ALA A 229 17.13 -6.93 -5.99
N LEU A 230 16.64 -6.72 -4.77
CA LEU A 230 17.36 -6.13 -3.63
C LEU A 230 17.35 -7.10 -2.44
N ASP A 231 18.34 -6.96 -1.56
CA ASP A 231 18.40 -7.70 -0.29
C ASP A 231 17.33 -7.21 0.71
N PRO A 232 16.99 -7.99 1.76
CA PRO A 232 15.92 -7.63 2.70
C PRO A 232 16.13 -6.34 3.49
N GLU A 233 17.38 -5.89 3.69
CA GLU A 233 17.66 -4.64 4.41
C GLU A 233 17.45 -3.43 3.48
N THR A 234 18.04 -3.49 2.28
CA THR A 234 17.82 -2.52 1.22
C THR A 234 16.33 -2.43 0.86
N THR A 235 15.62 -3.55 0.77
CA THR A 235 14.17 -3.59 0.49
C THR A 235 13.38 -2.75 1.48
N ARG A 236 13.56 -2.96 2.80
CA ARG A 236 12.92 -2.11 3.83
C ARG A 236 13.27 -0.63 3.62
N SER A 237 14.57 -0.34 3.45
CA SER A 237 15.10 1.01 3.25
C SER A 237 14.53 1.73 2.01
N ILE A 238 14.10 1.00 0.99
CA ILE A 238 13.42 1.53 -0.21
C ILE A 238 11.91 1.73 0.04
N LEU A 239 11.25 0.81 0.73
CA LEU A 239 9.83 0.92 1.07
C LEU A 239 9.58 2.08 2.06
N ASP A 240 10.42 2.21 3.08
CA ASP A 240 10.37 3.31 4.04
C ASP A 240 10.62 4.66 3.34
N LEU A 241 11.51 4.71 2.34
CA LEU A 241 11.68 5.90 1.48
C LEU A 241 10.43 6.21 0.67
N ILE A 242 9.77 5.21 0.07
CA ILE A 242 8.51 5.42 -0.68
C ILE A 242 7.41 5.97 0.25
N LYS A 243 7.31 5.45 1.48
CA LYS A 243 6.37 5.92 2.50
C LYS A 243 6.66 7.37 2.92
N ASN A 244 7.91 7.67 3.30
CA ASN A 244 8.34 9.03 3.64
C ASN A 244 8.11 10.02 2.50
N VAL A 245 8.32 9.61 1.24
CA VAL A 245 8.04 10.41 0.04
C VAL A 245 6.54 10.66 -0.14
N ARG A 246 5.69 9.65 0.09
CA ARG A 246 4.22 9.82 0.12
C ARG A 246 3.83 10.87 1.16
N ASP A 247 4.27 10.68 2.39
CA ASP A 247 3.91 11.52 3.54
C ASP A 247 4.40 12.97 3.37
N THR A 248 5.61 13.16 2.83
CA THR A 248 6.23 14.49 2.65
C THR A 248 5.67 15.28 1.47
N LEU A 249 5.26 14.61 0.38
CA LEU A 249 4.87 15.27 -0.88
C LEU A 249 3.37 15.14 -1.19
N GLY A 250 2.59 14.40 -0.40
CA GLY A 250 1.15 14.21 -0.61
C GLY A 250 0.81 13.37 -1.85
N LEU A 251 1.72 12.47 -2.25
CA LEU A 251 1.53 11.64 -3.45
C LEU A 251 0.48 10.55 -3.23
N THR A 252 -0.04 10.01 -4.32
CA THR A 252 -0.70 8.70 -4.31
C THR A 252 0.25 7.68 -4.93
N VAL A 253 0.40 6.51 -4.31
CA VAL A 253 1.34 5.47 -4.74
C VAL A 253 0.58 4.21 -5.14
N ILE A 254 0.90 3.66 -6.31
CA ILE A 254 0.52 2.29 -6.65
C ILE A 254 1.77 1.43 -6.57
N ILE A 255 1.77 0.41 -5.70
CA ILE A 255 2.84 -0.59 -5.62
C ILE A 255 2.32 -1.88 -6.23
N ILE A 256 3.00 -2.36 -7.26
CA ILE A 256 2.67 -3.61 -7.95
C ILE A 256 3.73 -4.63 -7.58
N THR A 257 3.30 -5.77 -7.04
CA THR A 257 4.22 -6.77 -6.48
C THR A 257 3.61 -8.17 -6.55
N HIS A 258 4.43 -9.17 -6.26
CA HIS A 258 4.01 -10.52 -5.89
C HIS A 258 4.44 -10.88 -4.45
N GLU A 259 5.13 -9.97 -3.76
CA GLU A 259 5.62 -10.13 -2.39
C GLU A 259 4.63 -9.54 -1.38
N MET A 260 3.96 -10.39 -0.60
CA MET A 260 2.97 -9.95 0.39
C MET A 260 3.59 -9.19 1.58
N SER A 261 4.87 -9.43 1.88
CA SER A 261 5.68 -8.65 2.83
C SER A 261 5.73 -7.16 2.47
N VAL A 262 5.86 -6.85 1.18
CA VAL A 262 5.86 -5.46 0.67
C VAL A 262 4.51 -4.80 0.93
N VAL A 263 3.41 -5.54 0.76
CA VAL A 263 2.07 -5.04 1.07
C VAL A 263 1.94 -4.71 2.57
N ARG A 264 2.30 -5.65 3.45
CA ARG A 264 2.20 -5.48 4.91
C ARG A 264 3.01 -4.29 5.45
N GLN A 265 4.18 -3.98 4.86
CA GLN A 265 5.04 -2.89 5.37
C GLN A 265 4.52 -1.49 5.04
N VAL A 266 3.89 -1.27 3.87
CA VAL A 266 3.62 0.11 3.38
C VAL A 266 2.27 0.38 2.74
N CYS A 267 1.43 -0.62 2.43
CA CYS A 267 0.15 -0.35 1.75
C CYS A 267 -0.98 -0.04 2.75
N ASP A 268 -1.75 1.02 2.51
CA ASP A 268 -2.97 1.31 3.29
C ASP A 268 -4.18 0.51 2.77
N SER A 269 -4.13 0.11 1.49
CA SER A 269 -5.17 -0.68 0.80
C SER A 269 -4.55 -1.64 -0.22
N VAL A 270 -5.29 -2.68 -0.61
CA VAL A 270 -4.80 -3.74 -1.50
C VAL A 270 -5.90 -4.29 -2.41
N SER A 271 -5.53 -4.72 -3.61
CA SER A 271 -6.39 -5.51 -4.51
C SER A 271 -5.66 -6.73 -5.07
N LEU A 272 -6.38 -7.85 -5.17
CA LEU A 272 -5.92 -9.10 -5.77
C LEU A 272 -6.37 -9.20 -7.23
N LEU A 273 -5.41 -9.09 -8.14
CA LEU A 273 -5.61 -9.28 -9.58
C LEU A 273 -5.39 -10.74 -9.97
N GLU A 274 -6.39 -11.35 -10.59
CA GLU A 274 -6.32 -12.70 -11.15
C GLU A 274 -7.01 -12.74 -12.52
N ALA A 275 -6.41 -13.40 -13.52
CA ALA A 275 -6.99 -13.56 -14.87
C ALA A 275 -7.51 -12.25 -15.52
N GLY A 276 -6.91 -11.10 -15.22
CA GLY A 276 -7.33 -9.78 -15.72
C GLY A 276 -8.50 -9.13 -14.97
N ARG A 277 -8.92 -9.67 -13.82
CA ARG A 277 -10.02 -9.19 -12.97
C ARG A 277 -9.50 -8.92 -11.56
N ILE A 278 -10.07 -7.92 -10.89
CA ILE A 278 -9.92 -7.77 -9.43
C ILE A 278 -10.92 -8.75 -8.81
N VAL A 279 -10.41 -9.73 -8.05
CA VAL A 279 -11.23 -10.74 -7.37
C VAL A 279 -11.59 -10.27 -5.96
N GLU A 280 -10.69 -9.51 -5.33
CA GLU A 280 -10.81 -9.06 -3.95
C GLU A 280 -10.11 -7.71 -3.79
N SER A 281 -10.66 -6.80 -2.98
CA SER A 281 -10.10 -5.45 -2.77
C SER A 281 -10.65 -4.78 -1.52
N GLY A 282 -9.81 -4.07 -0.78
CA GLY A 282 -10.22 -3.31 0.41
C GLY A 282 -9.09 -2.51 1.05
N ARG A 283 -9.36 -1.87 2.20
CA ARG A 283 -8.29 -1.41 3.10
C ARG A 283 -7.54 -2.62 3.64
N LEU A 284 -6.25 -2.47 3.89
CA LEU A 284 -5.42 -3.60 4.31
C LEU A 284 -5.87 -4.17 5.66
N GLU A 285 -6.28 -3.29 6.59
CA GLU A 285 -6.84 -3.65 7.90
C GLU A 285 -8.14 -4.46 7.76
N ASP A 286 -9.09 -3.97 6.97
CA ASP A 286 -10.40 -4.61 6.78
C ASP A 286 -10.25 -6.00 6.14
N ILE A 287 -9.33 -6.15 5.18
CA ILE A 287 -9.02 -7.43 4.53
C ILE A 287 -8.42 -8.44 5.50
N VAL A 288 -7.47 -8.06 6.36
CA VAL A 288 -6.83 -9.02 7.29
C VAL A 288 -7.67 -9.33 8.54
N LEU A 289 -8.75 -8.59 8.77
CA LEU A 289 -9.75 -8.93 9.79
C LEU A 289 -10.79 -9.95 9.27
N ASP A 290 -10.92 -10.10 7.95
CA ASP A 290 -11.59 -11.24 7.34
C ASP A 290 -10.66 -12.48 7.38
N VAL A 291 -11.15 -13.58 7.94
CA VAL A 291 -10.42 -14.86 8.07
C VAL A 291 -10.70 -15.82 6.92
N ASP A 292 -11.80 -15.62 6.19
CA ASP A 292 -12.22 -16.42 5.04
C ASP A 292 -11.77 -15.82 3.71
N SER A 293 -11.52 -14.52 3.69
CA SER A 293 -10.74 -13.80 2.67
C SER A 293 -9.52 -14.61 2.19
N ARG A 294 -9.44 -14.80 0.86
CA ARG A 294 -8.29 -15.45 0.24
C ARG A 294 -7.07 -14.53 0.28
N LEU A 295 -7.28 -13.23 0.06
CA LEU A 295 -6.21 -12.23 0.12
C LEU A 295 -5.61 -12.13 1.54
N SER A 296 -6.42 -12.23 2.59
CA SER A 296 -5.97 -12.39 3.98
C SER A 296 -5.12 -13.65 4.17
N ARG A 297 -5.56 -14.79 3.62
CA ARG A 297 -4.84 -16.08 3.62
C ARG A 297 -3.52 -16.04 2.82
N GLU A 298 -3.36 -15.13 1.86
CA GLU A 298 -2.09 -14.86 1.17
C GLU A 298 -1.21 -13.84 1.93
N ILE A 299 -1.81 -12.78 2.50
CA ILE A 299 -1.11 -11.69 3.19
C ILE A 299 -0.51 -12.16 4.52
N VAL A 300 -1.25 -12.96 5.29
CA VAL A 300 -0.77 -13.66 6.48
C VAL A 300 -1.05 -15.15 6.27
N PRO A 301 -0.08 -15.95 5.82
CA PRO A 301 -0.29 -17.38 5.60
C PRO A 301 -0.32 -18.15 6.93
N PHE A 302 -0.98 -19.31 6.94
CA PHE A 302 -0.84 -20.27 8.04
C PHE A 302 0.60 -20.80 8.15
N PRO A 303 1.08 -21.09 9.37
CA PRO A 303 2.43 -21.59 9.57
C PRO A 303 2.57 -23.05 9.07
N LYS A 304 3.69 -23.33 8.41
CA LYS A 304 4.11 -24.70 8.12
C LYS A 304 4.52 -25.38 9.42
N VAL A 305 3.92 -26.53 9.71
CA VAL A 305 4.31 -27.39 10.84
C VAL A 305 5.23 -28.50 10.29
N PRO A 306 6.45 -28.69 10.82
CA PRO A 306 7.25 -29.87 10.54
C PRO A 306 6.58 -31.13 11.11
N GLU A 307 6.66 -32.26 10.42
CA GLU A 307 6.11 -33.54 10.91
C GLU A 307 6.65 -33.92 12.31
N ALA A 308 7.91 -33.58 12.59
CA ALA A 308 8.56 -33.80 13.90
C ALA A 308 8.03 -32.91 15.04
N ALA A 309 7.10 -31.99 14.78
CA ALA A 309 6.42 -31.14 15.76
C ALA A 309 4.95 -31.58 16.01
N VAL A 310 4.58 -32.79 15.57
CA VAL A 310 3.28 -33.43 15.84
C VAL A 310 3.55 -34.81 16.44
N ALA A 311 3.00 -35.10 17.61
CA ALA A 311 3.21 -36.40 18.26
C ALA A 311 2.35 -37.51 17.62
N HIS A 312 2.78 -38.77 17.79
CA HIS A 312 1.99 -39.91 17.31
C HIS A 312 0.64 -40.01 18.02
N GLY A 313 -0.44 -39.83 17.25
CA GLY A 313 -1.81 -39.84 17.76
C GLY A 313 -2.42 -38.45 17.97
N GLU A 314 -1.68 -37.37 17.72
CA GLU A 314 -2.22 -36.02 17.64
C GLU A 314 -2.87 -35.73 16.27
N SER A 315 -3.63 -34.65 16.19
CA SER A 315 -4.13 -34.05 14.95
C SER A 315 -3.94 -32.54 15.00
N VAL A 316 -3.72 -31.94 13.83
CA VAL A 316 -3.46 -30.49 13.71
C VAL A 316 -4.74 -29.75 13.34
N ILE A 317 -5.04 -28.69 14.08
CA ILE A 317 -6.12 -27.74 13.80
C ILE A 317 -5.47 -26.41 13.39
N ASP A 318 -5.81 -25.93 12.19
CA ASP A 318 -5.50 -24.57 11.76
C ASP A 318 -6.49 -23.59 12.41
N VAL A 319 -5.96 -22.56 13.06
CA VAL A 319 -6.72 -21.59 13.86
C VAL A 319 -6.39 -20.17 13.43
N SER A 320 -7.41 -19.39 13.07
CA SER A 320 -7.32 -17.95 12.84
C SER A 320 -8.04 -17.19 13.95
N ILE A 321 -7.38 -16.18 14.52
CA ILE A 321 -7.97 -15.20 15.44
C ILE A 321 -7.67 -13.78 14.98
N THR A 322 -8.63 -12.89 15.20
CA THR A 322 -8.51 -11.45 14.91
C THR A 322 -8.79 -10.64 16.17
N ALA A 323 -8.13 -9.50 16.31
CA ALA A 323 -8.16 -8.68 17.52
C ALA A 323 -7.73 -7.22 17.25
N HIS A 324 -7.98 -6.37 18.24
CA HIS A 324 -7.47 -5.01 18.34
C HIS A 324 -6.59 -4.82 19.60
N PRO A 325 -5.66 -3.85 19.61
CA PRO A 325 -4.81 -3.57 20.76
C PRO A 325 -5.58 -3.46 22.08
N GLY A 326 -5.20 -4.28 23.06
CA GLY A 326 -5.86 -4.40 24.36
C GLY A 326 -6.83 -5.58 24.50
N GLN A 327 -7.18 -6.27 23.41
CA GLN A 327 -7.98 -7.50 23.46
C GLN A 327 -7.07 -8.74 23.64
N PRO A 328 -7.24 -9.56 24.70
CA PRO A 328 -6.32 -10.67 25.01
C PRO A 328 -6.58 -11.95 24.18
N ALA A 329 -6.99 -11.84 22.92
CA ALA A 329 -7.48 -12.96 22.11
C ALA A 329 -6.47 -14.12 21.98
N ALA A 330 -5.19 -13.81 21.78
CA ALA A 330 -4.13 -14.82 21.70
C ALA A 330 -3.93 -15.57 23.03
N VAL A 331 -4.07 -14.89 24.16
CA VAL A 331 -3.95 -15.49 25.50
C VAL A 331 -5.17 -16.38 25.78
N ALA A 332 -6.38 -15.91 25.46
CA ALA A 332 -7.61 -16.69 25.60
C ALA A 332 -7.58 -17.97 24.75
N LEU A 333 -7.07 -17.90 23.50
CA LEU A 333 -6.83 -19.09 22.68
C LEU A 333 -5.86 -20.06 23.35
N MET A 334 -4.70 -19.59 23.83
CA MET A 334 -3.71 -20.46 24.47
C MET A 334 -4.26 -21.16 25.73
N SER A 335 -5.09 -20.47 26.52
CA SER A 335 -5.79 -21.08 27.65
C SER A 335 -6.77 -22.18 27.21
N MET A 336 -7.61 -21.91 26.21
CA MET A 336 -8.56 -22.92 25.70
C MET A 336 -7.85 -24.13 25.07
N VAL A 337 -6.72 -23.92 24.39
CA VAL A 337 -5.90 -25.02 23.83
C VAL A 337 -5.32 -25.90 24.95
N ALA A 338 -4.82 -25.29 26.03
CA ALA A 338 -4.31 -26.04 27.17
C ALA A 338 -5.42 -26.82 27.92
N GLU A 339 -6.62 -26.26 28.03
CA GLU A 339 -7.80 -26.95 28.59
C GLU A 339 -8.27 -28.13 27.71
N LEU A 340 -8.05 -28.06 26.39
CA LEU A 340 -8.28 -29.14 25.43
C LEU A 340 -7.12 -30.17 25.38
N GLY A 341 -6.10 -30.02 26.23
CA GLY A 341 -4.94 -30.92 26.26
C GLY A 341 -4.01 -30.81 25.05
N GLY A 342 -4.08 -29.69 24.32
CA GLY A 342 -3.27 -29.42 23.12
C GLY A 342 -2.07 -28.48 23.35
N ASP A 343 -1.30 -28.26 22.29
CA ASP A 343 -0.13 -27.36 22.27
C ASP A 343 -0.03 -26.57 20.94
N ILE A 344 0.84 -25.56 20.88
CA ILE A 344 1.04 -24.71 19.70
C ILE A 344 2.25 -25.21 18.88
N ALA A 345 1.99 -26.12 17.94
CA ALA A 345 3.03 -26.65 17.05
C ALA A 345 3.67 -25.57 16.15
N ALA A 346 2.92 -24.53 15.75
CA ALA A 346 3.47 -23.31 15.16
C ALA A 346 2.50 -22.12 15.22
N GLY A 347 3.01 -20.88 15.10
CA GLY A 347 2.20 -19.67 15.07
C GLY A 347 2.84 -18.51 14.31
N VAL A 348 2.01 -17.68 13.69
CA VAL A 348 2.34 -16.38 13.12
C VAL A 348 1.40 -15.34 13.73
N PHE A 349 1.96 -14.24 14.21
CA PHE A 349 1.20 -13.07 14.66
C PHE A 349 1.68 -11.86 13.89
N GLU A 350 0.76 -11.14 13.26
CA GLU A 350 1.03 -9.92 12.50
C GLU A 350 0.14 -8.79 13.03
N THR A 351 0.63 -7.55 12.97
CA THR A 351 -0.13 -6.35 13.35
C THR A 351 0.01 -5.33 12.24
N ILE A 352 -1.13 -4.92 11.69
CA ILE A 352 -1.26 -4.06 10.52
C ILE A 352 -2.18 -2.91 10.93
N GLY A 353 -1.63 -1.71 11.10
CA GLY A 353 -2.38 -0.58 11.66
C GLY A 353 -2.92 -0.91 13.06
N GLN A 354 -4.25 -0.93 13.20
CA GLN A 354 -4.95 -1.36 14.42
C GLN A 354 -5.56 -2.78 14.33
N ALA A 355 -5.39 -3.48 13.20
CA ALA A 355 -5.76 -4.89 13.06
C ALA A 355 -4.63 -5.79 13.56
N GLN A 356 -4.96 -6.77 14.41
CA GLN A 356 -4.06 -7.85 14.81
C GLN A 356 -4.65 -9.17 14.32
N ILE A 357 -3.84 -9.99 13.66
CA ILE A 357 -4.23 -11.34 13.23
C ILE A 357 -3.20 -12.37 13.72
N GLY A 358 -3.71 -13.40 14.37
CA GLY A 358 -2.96 -14.60 14.74
C GLY A 358 -3.40 -15.77 13.88
N ARG A 359 -2.43 -16.50 13.32
CA ARG A 359 -2.66 -17.77 12.63
C ARG A 359 -1.77 -18.85 13.22
N LEU A 360 -2.40 -19.84 13.83
CA LEU A 360 -1.75 -20.88 14.59
C LEU A 360 -2.09 -22.24 14.01
N ALA A 361 -1.15 -23.18 14.15
CA ALA A 361 -1.39 -24.59 13.96
C ALA A 361 -1.25 -25.25 15.34
N VAL A 362 -2.39 -25.72 15.85
CA VAL A 362 -2.56 -26.30 17.18
C VAL A 362 -2.54 -27.81 17.06
N THR A 363 -1.80 -28.52 17.90
CA THR A 363 -1.97 -29.98 18.06
C THR A 363 -2.96 -30.27 19.18
N VAL A 364 -3.80 -31.28 18.98
CA VAL A 364 -4.70 -31.84 20.01
C VAL A 364 -4.66 -33.37 19.94
N PRO A 365 -5.03 -34.09 21.01
CA PRO A 365 -5.21 -35.54 20.94
C PRO A 365 -6.22 -35.92 19.85
N GLY A 366 -5.84 -36.84 18.96
CA GLY A 366 -6.64 -37.23 17.79
C GLY A 366 -8.10 -37.59 18.09
N PRO A 367 -8.42 -38.35 19.16
CA PRO A 367 -9.82 -38.65 19.54
C PRO A 367 -10.68 -37.41 19.85
N ASP A 368 -10.06 -36.32 20.31
CA ASP A 368 -10.76 -35.13 20.81
C ASP A 368 -10.87 -34.03 19.73
N THR A 369 -10.35 -34.26 18.52
CA THR A 369 -10.24 -33.27 17.42
C THR A 369 -11.57 -32.60 17.07
N GLU A 370 -12.66 -33.36 16.91
CA GLU A 370 -13.98 -32.79 16.58
C GLU A 370 -14.54 -31.95 17.72
N GLN A 371 -14.30 -32.36 18.98
CA GLN A 371 -14.69 -31.59 20.17
C GLN A 371 -13.89 -30.29 20.26
N ALA A 372 -12.57 -30.34 20.05
CA ALA A 372 -11.70 -29.17 20.04
C ALA A 372 -12.13 -28.13 18.99
N VAL A 373 -12.37 -28.54 17.74
CA VAL A 373 -12.89 -27.66 16.69
C VAL A 373 -14.26 -27.08 17.06
N SER A 374 -15.16 -27.88 17.65
CA SER A 374 -16.47 -27.41 18.10
C SER A 374 -16.36 -26.35 19.20
N THR A 375 -15.53 -26.58 20.21
CA THR A 375 -15.28 -25.65 21.33
C THR A 375 -14.69 -24.33 20.83
N LEU A 376 -13.67 -24.37 19.96
CA LEU A 376 -13.06 -23.17 19.38
C LEU A 376 -14.09 -22.36 18.56
N ARG A 377 -14.89 -23.01 17.72
CA ARG A 377 -15.94 -22.35 16.93
C ARG A 377 -17.04 -21.74 17.81
N GLN A 378 -17.41 -22.38 18.92
CA GLN A 378 -18.34 -21.83 19.92
C GLN A 378 -17.79 -20.59 20.63
N ALA A 379 -16.46 -20.50 20.81
CA ALA A 379 -15.78 -19.30 21.30
C ALA A 379 -15.60 -18.19 20.24
N GLY A 380 -16.18 -18.35 19.04
CA GLY A 380 -16.07 -17.40 17.93
C GLY A 380 -14.74 -17.47 17.17
N ILE A 381 -13.95 -18.53 17.36
CA ILE A 381 -12.64 -18.71 16.73
C ILE A 381 -12.79 -19.54 15.45
N ALA A 382 -12.21 -19.05 14.35
CA ALA A 382 -12.17 -19.79 13.09
C ALA A 382 -11.15 -20.92 13.20
N ALA A 383 -11.64 -22.16 13.24
CA ALA A 383 -10.84 -23.37 13.41
C ALA A 383 -11.22 -24.43 12.37
N GLU A 384 -10.24 -25.05 11.71
CA GLU A 384 -10.42 -26.12 10.71
C GLU A 384 -9.40 -27.24 10.95
N VAL A 385 -9.78 -28.52 10.74
CA VAL A 385 -8.80 -29.63 10.81
C VAL A 385 -7.89 -29.57 9.59
N ARG A 386 -6.58 -29.60 9.79
CA ARG A 386 -5.60 -29.62 8.70
C ARG A 386 -5.61 -30.98 8.00
N SER A 387 -5.83 -30.95 6.68
CA SER A 387 -5.89 -32.11 5.77
C SER A 387 -4.52 -32.67 5.37
#